data_AF-A6R3U8-F1
#
_entry.id   AF-A6R3U8-F1
#
_cell.length_a   1.000
_cell.length_b   1.000
_cell.length_c   1.000
_cell.angle_alpha   90.00
_cell.angle_beta   90.00
_cell.angle_gamma   90.00
#
_symmetry.space_group_name_H-M   'P 1'
#
loop_
_entity.id
_entity.type
_entity.pdbx_description
1 polymer ?
#
loop_
_entity_poly.entity_id
_entity_poly.type
_entity_poly.pdbx_seq_one_letter_code
_entity_poly.pdbx_strand_id
1 'polypeptide(L)'
;MKFLSLTLITLAGMLISTHALPGPLPKAETDVDELIPSVNTTEHDLVARGATKLRCYDSRTEKWAADGLTPIREVGKNYDLKEKNIYDVAGKFCYEYNGYKFTRSGDIGKKYWFRNVFKTFPIPFVPVKVGVVNTNNRSGKLNAKFCADMMVKVISGCTARGRPSRLDYFRGGEIQDLSGWTYAVLCEERYCWV
;
A
#
# COMPACT_ATOMS: atom_id res chain seq x y z
N MET A 1 22.31 -50.70 -20.80
CA MET A 1 21.38 -51.72 -21.35
C MET A 1 20.08 -51.03 -21.75
N LYS A 2 19.28 -51.65 -22.64
CA LYS A 2 18.07 -51.06 -23.26
C LYS A 2 16.79 -51.32 -22.44
N PHE A 3 15.90 -50.33 -22.42
CA PHE A 3 14.44 -50.37 -22.63
C PHE A 3 14.07 -48.90 -22.96
N LEU A 4 13.52 -48.44 -24.09
CA LEU A 4 12.82 -49.00 -25.26
C LEU A 4 11.37 -49.50 -25.05
N SER A 5 10.42 -48.55 -25.04
CA SER A 5 9.32 -48.39 -26.02
C SER A 5 8.59 -47.06 -25.72
N LEU A 6 8.19 -46.15 -26.64
CA LEU A 6 7.24 -46.26 -27.78
C LEU A 6 5.84 -46.77 -27.33
N THR A 7 4.65 -46.30 -27.74
CA THR A 7 4.12 -45.40 -28.82
C THR A 7 2.61 -45.11 -28.55
N LEU A 8 1.83 -44.19 -29.16
CA LEU A 8 2.00 -43.13 -30.19
C LEU A 8 0.90 -42.02 -30.03
N ILE A 9 1.12 -40.89 -30.70
CA ILE A 9 0.25 -39.78 -31.17
C ILE A 9 -1.17 -40.19 -31.65
N THR A 10 -2.17 -39.28 -31.54
CA THR A 10 -3.21 -38.85 -32.54
C THR A 10 -4.57 -38.51 -31.88
N LEU A 11 -5.50 -37.73 -32.46
CA LEU A 11 -5.51 -36.59 -33.40
C LEU A 11 -6.95 -36.01 -33.43
N ALA A 12 -7.11 -34.70 -33.65
CA ALA A 12 -8.29 -33.94 -34.13
C ALA A 12 -9.74 -34.36 -33.79
N GLY A 13 -10.55 -33.35 -33.40
CA GLY A 13 -12.00 -33.46 -33.26
C GLY A 13 -12.73 -32.13 -33.45
N MET A 14 -12.54 -31.45 -34.58
CA MET A 14 -13.48 -30.40 -35.02
C MET A 14 -14.71 -31.06 -35.64
N LEU A 15 -15.91 -30.81 -35.10
CA LEU A 15 -17.13 -30.83 -35.89
C LEU A 15 -18.06 -29.68 -35.52
N ILE A 16 -18.68 -29.14 -36.56
CA ILE A 16 -19.57 -27.97 -36.61
C ILE A 16 -20.97 -28.53 -36.94
N SER A 17 -22.07 -28.04 -36.33
CA SER A 17 -23.31 -27.80 -37.10
C SER A 17 -24.44 -27.05 -36.35
N THR A 18 -24.82 -25.90 -36.91
CA THR A 18 -26.18 -25.39 -37.17
C THR A 18 -27.35 -25.54 -36.16
N HIS A 19 -27.82 -24.37 -35.70
CA HIS A 19 -29.19 -23.84 -35.83
C HIS A 19 -30.42 -24.75 -35.60
N ALA A 20 -31.21 -24.41 -34.58
CA ALA A 20 -32.67 -24.42 -34.66
C ALA A 20 -33.24 -23.21 -33.87
N LEU A 21 -34.02 -22.34 -34.53
CA LEU A 21 -34.82 -21.32 -33.85
C LEU A 21 -36.02 -21.98 -33.15
N PRO A 22 -36.56 -21.29 -32.13
CA PRO A 22 -37.94 -20.83 -32.29
C PRO A 22 -38.08 -19.32 -32.07
N GLY A 23 -38.97 -18.70 -32.84
CA GLY A 23 -39.59 -17.42 -32.51
C GLY A 23 -41.08 -17.48 -32.83
N PRO A 24 -41.84 -16.37 -32.71
CA PRO A 24 -41.51 -15.15 -31.97
C PRO A 24 -42.67 -14.64 -31.05
N LEU A 25 -42.33 -13.72 -30.13
CA LEU A 25 -43.23 -12.71 -29.53
C LEU A 25 -44.32 -13.21 -28.53
N PRO A 26 -44.84 -12.36 -27.60
CA PRO A 26 -44.96 -10.89 -27.66
C PRO A 26 -44.13 -10.08 -26.65
N LYS A 27 -44.09 -8.76 -26.92
CA LYS A 27 -43.58 -7.72 -26.03
C LYS A 27 -44.28 -7.74 -24.66
N ALA A 28 -43.50 -7.51 -23.61
CA ALA A 28 -43.95 -6.75 -22.45
C ALA A 28 -43.00 -5.55 -22.31
N GLU A 29 -43.49 -4.36 -22.65
CA GLU A 29 -42.84 -3.10 -22.27
C GLU A 29 -43.21 -2.83 -20.81
N THR A 30 -42.33 -3.18 -19.88
CA THR A 30 -42.38 -2.73 -18.49
C THR A 30 -41.10 -1.97 -18.19
N ASP A 31 -41.21 -0.66 -18.38
CA ASP A 31 -40.33 0.33 -17.79
C ASP A 31 -40.39 0.18 -16.27
N VAL A 32 -39.28 -0.25 -15.66
CA VAL A 32 -39.10 -0.34 -14.21
C VAL A 32 -37.72 0.21 -13.93
N ASP A 33 -37.67 1.48 -13.53
CA ASP A 33 -36.54 2.06 -12.81
C ASP A 33 -36.14 1.11 -11.68
N GLU A 34 -35.00 0.43 -11.80
CA GLU A 34 -34.45 -0.41 -10.74
C GLU A 34 -33.88 0.50 -9.66
N LEU A 35 -34.79 1.03 -8.84
CA LEU A 35 -34.54 1.95 -7.76
C LEU A 35 -33.79 1.20 -6.65
N ILE A 36 -32.46 1.24 -6.72
CA ILE A 36 -31.54 0.57 -5.78
C ILE A 36 -32.01 0.86 -4.35
N PRO A 37 -32.41 -0.17 -3.57
CA PRO A 37 -32.90 0.06 -2.22
C PRO A 37 -31.75 0.60 -1.37
N SER A 38 -31.94 1.81 -0.84
CA SER A 38 -30.97 2.45 0.05
C SER A 38 -30.82 1.60 1.31
N VAL A 39 -29.68 0.92 1.42
CA VAL A 39 -29.34 0.10 2.58
C VAL A 39 -29.18 1.04 3.77
N ASN A 40 -30.20 1.10 4.61
CA ASN A 40 -30.21 1.92 5.81
C ASN A 40 -29.42 1.22 6.93
N THR A 41 -28.09 1.12 6.76
CA THR A 41 -27.19 0.68 7.82
C THR A 41 -27.08 1.77 8.88
N THR A 42 -27.74 1.52 10.02
CA THR A 42 -27.48 2.25 11.27
C THR A 42 -26.02 2.03 11.67
N GLU A 43 -25.12 2.92 11.27
CA GLU A 43 -23.72 2.89 11.69
C GLU A 43 -23.61 3.17 13.20
N HIS A 44 -23.41 2.10 13.98
CA HIS A 44 -23.05 2.22 15.39
C HIS A 44 -21.62 2.75 15.54
N ASP A 45 -21.49 4.05 15.79
CA ASP A 45 -20.39 4.75 16.49
C ASP A 45 -18.94 4.32 16.16
N LEU A 46 -18.63 4.15 14.87
CA LEU A 46 -17.25 4.29 14.42
C LEU A 46 -16.91 5.77 14.25
N VAL A 47 -16.48 6.40 15.36
CA VAL A 47 -15.95 7.77 15.37
C VAL A 47 -14.98 7.96 14.22
N ALA A 48 -15.39 8.75 13.23
CA ALA A 48 -14.61 9.08 12.05
C ALA A 48 -13.38 9.91 12.48
N ARG A 49 -12.31 9.23 12.88
CA ARG A 49 -11.01 9.82 13.16
C ARG A 49 -10.43 10.34 11.85
N GLY A 50 -10.78 11.58 11.53
CA GLY A 50 -10.28 12.31 10.38
C GLY A 50 -8.75 12.38 10.37
N ALA A 51 -8.23 12.73 9.20
CA ALA A 51 -6.83 13.06 9.02
C ALA A 51 -6.70 14.58 8.83
N THR A 52 -5.68 15.17 9.44
CA THR A 52 -5.19 16.48 9.04
C THR A 52 -4.37 16.35 7.75
N LYS A 53 -4.04 17.49 7.14
CA LYS A 53 -3.56 17.60 5.74
C LYS A 53 -2.36 16.68 5.44
N LEU A 54 -2.53 15.77 4.49
CA LEU A 54 -1.45 14.97 3.90
C LEU A 54 -0.33 15.89 3.36
N ARG A 55 0.91 15.63 3.77
CA ARG A 55 2.11 16.25 3.25
C ARG A 55 2.94 15.21 2.51
N CYS A 56 3.24 15.50 1.26
CA CYS A 56 4.13 14.69 0.43
C CYS A 56 5.45 15.44 0.31
N TYR A 57 6.57 14.75 0.54
CA TYR A 57 7.87 15.37 0.44
C TYR A 57 8.31 15.47 -1.03
N ASP A 58 9.15 16.46 -1.33
CA ASP A 58 9.58 16.79 -2.70
C ASP A 58 11.09 17.09 -2.74
N SER A 59 11.59 17.55 -3.89
CA SER A 59 13.01 17.87 -4.08
C SER A 59 13.52 19.09 -3.31
N ARG A 60 12.64 19.84 -2.60
CA ARG A 60 13.01 20.99 -1.77
C ARG A 60 13.39 20.55 -0.36
N THR A 61 12.95 19.38 0.08
CA THR A 61 13.29 18.79 1.38
C THR A 61 14.12 17.52 1.26
N GLU A 62 13.90 16.71 0.22
CA GLU A 62 14.54 15.40 0.05
C GLU A 62 15.56 15.34 -1.09
N LYS A 63 16.77 14.88 -0.78
CA LYS A 63 17.81 14.50 -1.76
C LYS A 63 17.64 13.07 -2.31
N TRP A 64 16.72 12.27 -1.78
CA TRP A 64 16.52 10.85 -2.12
C TRP A 64 15.19 10.56 -2.83
N ALA A 65 15.09 9.37 -3.43
CA ALA A 65 13.84 8.72 -3.80
C ALA A 65 14.07 7.19 -3.77
N ALA A 66 13.17 6.44 -3.14
CA ALA A 66 13.23 4.98 -3.07
C ALA A 66 12.45 4.31 -4.21
N ASP A 67 12.94 3.17 -4.66
CA ASP A 67 12.13 2.24 -5.45
C ASP A 67 11.18 1.47 -4.51
N GLY A 68 10.01 2.05 -4.24
CA GLY A 68 8.99 1.51 -3.33
C GLY A 68 8.35 0.20 -3.81
N LEU A 69 8.67 -0.29 -5.01
CA LEU A 69 8.22 -1.61 -5.48
C LEU A 69 9.05 -2.75 -4.88
N THR A 70 10.30 -2.49 -4.47
CA THR A 70 11.25 -3.53 -4.03
C THR A 70 12.05 -3.14 -2.78
N PRO A 71 11.49 -3.28 -1.55
CA PRO A 71 12.26 -3.31 -0.32
C PRO A 71 13.24 -4.48 -0.36
N ILE A 72 14.49 -4.23 0.02
CA ILE A 72 15.56 -5.22 0.04
C ILE A 72 15.46 -6.05 1.33
N ARG A 73 15.51 -5.38 2.49
CA ARG A 73 15.50 -6.01 3.82
C ARG A 73 15.19 -5.01 4.93
N GLU A 74 14.77 -5.49 6.10
CA GLU A 74 14.71 -4.69 7.33
C GLU A 74 16.14 -4.34 7.79
N VAL A 75 16.37 -3.10 8.23
CA VAL A 75 17.71 -2.64 8.67
C VAL A 75 18.15 -3.45 9.90
N GLY A 76 19.39 -3.95 9.88
CA GLY A 76 19.92 -4.81 10.93
C GLY A 76 19.45 -6.26 10.88
N LYS A 77 18.78 -6.68 9.79
CA LYS A 77 18.38 -8.08 9.55
C LYS A 77 19.09 -8.66 8.31
N ASN A 78 19.27 -9.99 8.32
CA ASN A 78 19.99 -10.74 7.28
C ASN A 78 19.05 -11.62 6.43
N TYR A 79 17.79 -11.21 6.28
CA TYR A 79 16.81 -11.87 5.40
C TYR A 79 16.30 -10.88 4.34
N ASP A 80 16.03 -11.37 3.13
CA ASP A 80 15.46 -10.57 2.05
C ASP A 80 13.94 -10.42 2.19
N LEU A 81 13.38 -9.29 1.77
CA LEU A 81 11.95 -9.00 1.70
C LEU A 81 11.37 -9.27 0.29
N LYS A 82 11.76 -10.40 -0.31
CA LYS A 82 11.31 -10.79 -1.66
C LYS A 82 9.78 -10.75 -1.77
N GLU A 83 9.29 -10.26 -2.91
CA GLU A 83 7.85 -10.17 -3.23
C GLU A 83 7.04 -9.37 -2.19
N LYS A 84 7.66 -8.33 -1.64
CA LYS A 84 7.00 -7.26 -0.88
C LYS A 84 7.18 -5.94 -1.61
N ASN A 85 6.34 -4.97 -1.29
CA ASN A 85 6.45 -3.57 -1.69
C ASN A 85 6.34 -2.65 -0.46
N ILE A 86 6.32 -1.34 -0.68
CA ILE A 86 6.25 -0.33 0.40
C ILE A 86 4.95 -0.39 1.23
N TYR A 87 3.81 -0.79 0.64
CA TYR A 87 2.56 -1.02 1.38
C TYR A 87 2.67 -2.26 2.26
N ASP A 88 3.30 -3.34 1.80
CA ASP A 88 3.47 -4.58 2.58
C ASP A 88 4.29 -4.35 3.84
N VAL A 89 5.44 -3.65 3.73
CA VAL A 89 6.28 -3.36 4.90
C VAL A 89 5.61 -2.38 5.86
N ALA A 90 4.80 -1.46 5.34
CA ALA A 90 4.04 -0.54 6.18
C ALA A 90 2.88 -1.22 6.92
N GLY A 91 2.14 -2.11 6.24
CA GLY A 91 1.15 -2.97 6.85
C GLY A 91 1.77 -3.88 7.92
N LYS A 92 2.87 -4.57 7.59
CA LYS A 92 3.64 -5.41 8.52
C LYS A 92 4.00 -4.64 9.79
N PHE A 93 4.60 -3.44 9.66
CA PHE A 93 4.92 -2.59 10.80
C PHE A 93 3.69 -2.27 11.67
N CYS A 94 2.57 -1.86 11.05
CA CYS A 94 1.35 -1.52 11.78
C CYS A 94 0.75 -2.71 12.56
N TYR A 95 0.82 -3.93 12.02
CA TYR A 95 0.37 -5.14 12.71
C TYR A 95 1.36 -5.62 13.79
N GLU A 96 2.68 -5.51 13.56
CA GLU A 96 3.71 -5.83 14.57
C GLU A 96 3.64 -4.90 15.81
N TYR A 97 3.27 -3.63 15.62
CA TYR A 97 3.12 -2.65 16.71
C TYR A 97 1.67 -2.52 17.22
N ASN A 98 0.77 -3.45 16.89
CA ASN A 98 -0.62 -3.40 17.35
C ASN A 98 -0.70 -3.36 18.89
N GLY A 99 -1.51 -2.44 19.43
CA GLY A 99 -1.66 -2.27 20.86
C GLY A 99 -0.49 -1.57 21.57
N TYR A 100 0.57 -1.17 20.86
CA TYR A 100 1.66 -0.35 21.42
C TYR A 100 1.09 0.89 22.11
N LYS A 101 1.54 1.17 23.33
CA LYS A 101 1.00 2.24 24.16
C LYS A 101 1.94 3.45 24.15
N PHE A 102 1.48 4.57 23.60
CA PHE A 102 2.08 5.86 23.90
C PHE A 102 1.54 6.36 25.24
N THR A 103 2.44 6.65 26.18
CA THR A 103 2.12 7.27 27.50
C THR A 103 2.63 8.71 27.62
N ARG A 104 3.47 9.13 26.67
CA ARG A 104 4.08 10.45 26.50
C ARG A 104 4.52 10.62 25.05
N SER A 105 5.18 11.73 24.74
CA SER A 105 5.81 11.93 23.44
C SER A 105 6.81 10.82 23.13
N GLY A 106 6.87 10.44 21.86
CA GLY A 106 7.69 9.32 21.43
C GLY A 106 7.52 9.01 19.97
N ASP A 107 8.26 8.01 19.54
CA ASP A 107 8.45 7.64 18.15
C ASP A 107 8.66 6.12 18.08
N ILE A 108 7.93 5.47 17.19
CA ILE A 108 8.10 4.05 16.85
C ILE A 108 8.22 3.92 15.34
N GLY A 109 9.10 3.05 14.87
CA GLY A 109 9.20 2.76 13.45
C GLY A 109 10.17 1.64 13.15
N LYS A 110 10.05 1.11 11.94
CA LYS A 110 11.02 0.18 11.35
C LYS A 110 11.64 0.80 10.12
N LYS A 111 12.97 0.69 10.00
CA LYS A 111 13.73 1.09 8.82
C LYS A 111 13.89 -0.11 7.88
N TYR A 112 13.73 0.13 6.59
CA TYR A 112 13.90 -0.85 5.52
C TYR A 112 14.85 -0.29 4.47
N TRP A 113 15.79 -1.11 4.01
CA TRP A 113 16.66 -0.74 2.90
C TRP A 113 15.89 -0.83 1.59
N PHE A 114 15.87 0.26 0.84
CA PHE A 114 15.38 0.30 -0.55
C PHE A 114 16.53 0.71 -1.49
N ARG A 115 16.43 0.33 -2.76
CA ARG A 115 17.27 0.92 -3.81
C ARG A 115 16.95 2.41 -3.93
N ASN A 116 17.97 3.26 -3.95
CA ASN A 116 17.80 4.67 -4.29
C ASN A 116 17.75 4.82 -5.81
N VAL A 117 16.79 5.59 -6.32
CA VAL A 117 16.58 5.82 -7.76
C VAL A 117 17.56 6.87 -8.29
N PHE A 118 18.09 7.73 -7.42
CA PHE A 118 19.08 8.73 -7.80
C PHE A 118 20.51 8.18 -7.82
N LYS A 119 21.09 8.11 -9.02
CA LYS A 119 22.51 7.76 -9.24
C LYS A 119 23.50 8.76 -8.62
N THR A 120 23.07 10.00 -8.37
CA THR A 120 23.87 11.07 -7.76
C THR A 120 23.79 11.08 -6.23
N PHE A 121 22.97 10.21 -5.63
CA PHE A 121 22.91 10.09 -4.17
C PHE A 121 24.19 9.42 -3.64
N PRO A 122 24.71 9.77 -2.46
CA PRO A 122 26.02 9.25 -1.99
C PRO A 122 26.09 7.73 -1.79
N ILE A 123 24.94 7.04 -1.74
CA ILE A 123 24.83 5.60 -1.47
C ILE A 123 23.76 5.02 -2.42
N PRO A 124 23.96 3.85 -3.04
CA PRO A 124 22.94 3.21 -3.92
C PRO A 124 21.66 2.76 -3.19
N PHE A 125 21.63 2.87 -1.86
CA PHE A 125 20.52 2.45 -1.00
C PHE A 125 20.10 3.57 -0.06
N VAL A 126 18.82 3.58 0.31
CA VAL A 126 18.23 4.53 1.26
C VAL A 126 17.48 3.76 2.35
N PRO A 127 17.67 4.08 3.65
CA PRO A 127 16.94 3.44 4.73
C PRO A 127 15.64 4.21 4.99
N VAL A 128 14.54 3.70 4.44
CA VAL A 128 13.21 4.31 4.62
C VAL A 128 12.59 3.75 5.89
N LYS A 129 12.29 4.64 6.83
CA LYS A 129 11.47 4.37 8.00
C LYS A 129 10.00 4.38 7.61
N VAL A 130 9.26 3.38 8.07
CA VAL A 130 7.82 3.49 8.30
C VAL A 130 7.61 3.63 9.81
N GLY A 131 6.85 4.63 10.26
CA GLY A 131 6.71 4.92 11.69
C GLY A 131 5.52 5.79 12.09
N VAL A 132 5.29 5.84 13.40
CA VAL A 132 4.28 6.70 14.04
C VAL A 132 4.95 7.55 15.10
N VAL A 133 4.75 8.87 15.03
CA VAL A 133 5.33 9.86 15.93
C VAL A 133 4.21 10.54 16.71
N ASN A 134 4.35 10.57 18.03
CA ASN A 134 3.49 11.30 18.95
C ASN A 134 4.27 12.52 19.48
N THR A 135 4.22 13.65 18.77
CA THR A 135 4.83 14.90 19.25
C THR A 135 3.95 15.61 20.28
N ASN A 136 2.63 15.40 20.22
CA ASN A 136 1.63 16.16 20.97
C ASN A 136 1.35 15.64 22.40
N ASN A 137 2.19 14.73 22.94
CA ASN A 137 1.99 14.09 24.26
C ASN A 137 0.62 13.39 24.42
N ARG A 138 0.04 12.89 23.33
CA ARG A 138 -1.31 12.30 23.33
C ARG A 138 -1.25 10.82 23.64
N SER A 139 -1.67 10.44 24.85
CA SER A 139 -1.67 9.04 25.28
C SER A 139 -2.72 8.22 24.54
N GLY A 140 -2.39 6.97 24.23
CA GLY A 140 -3.28 6.07 23.48
C GLY A 140 -2.63 4.73 23.14
N LYS A 141 -3.39 3.87 22.46
CA LYS A 141 -2.89 2.61 21.90
C LYS A 141 -2.95 2.64 20.38
N LEU A 142 -1.90 2.16 19.71
CA LEU A 142 -1.91 1.98 18.26
C LEU A 142 -2.93 0.89 17.89
N ASN A 143 -3.80 1.19 16.92
CA ASN A 143 -4.66 0.20 16.28
C ASN A 143 -4.07 -0.14 14.91
N ALA A 144 -3.78 -1.43 14.67
CA ALA A 144 -3.12 -1.88 13.44
C ALA A 144 -3.87 -1.51 12.17
N LYS A 145 -5.20 -1.70 12.13
CA LYS A 145 -6.02 -1.37 10.96
C LYS A 145 -5.95 0.12 10.64
N PHE A 146 -6.21 0.97 11.64
CA PHE A 146 -6.17 2.43 11.48
C PHE A 146 -4.77 2.93 11.08
N CYS A 147 -3.71 2.34 11.65
CA CYS A 147 -2.33 2.60 11.24
C CYS A 147 -2.10 2.24 9.77
N ALA A 148 -2.52 1.03 9.34
CA ALA A 148 -2.38 0.59 7.96
C ALA A 148 -3.19 1.46 7.00
N ASP A 149 -4.43 1.82 7.35
CA ASP A 149 -5.27 2.73 6.57
C ASP A 149 -4.61 4.11 6.40
N MET A 150 -3.95 4.65 7.44
CA MET A 150 -3.21 5.92 7.35
C MET A 150 -1.92 5.78 6.52
N MET A 151 -1.18 4.68 6.64
CA MET A 151 -0.01 4.43 5.79
C MET A 151 -0.38 4.28 4.32
N VAL A 152 -1.50 3.60 4.02
CA VAL A 152 -2.07 3.53 2.67
C VAL A 152 -2.41 4.92 2.16
N LYS A 153 -3.03 5.79 2.98
CA LYS A 153 -3.31 7.19 2.62
C LYS A 153 -2.05 8.01 2.35
N VAL A 154 -0.97 7.81 3.10
CA VAL A 154 0.33 8.45 2.85
C VAL A 154 0.88 8.01 1.49
N ILE A 155 1.03 6.70 1.28
CA ILE A 155 1.68 6.17 0.08
C ILE A 155 0.84 6.51 -1.17
N SER A 156 -0.44 6.11 -1.19
CA SER A 156 -1.33 6.33 -2.34
C SER A 156 -1.58 7.81 -2.62
N GLY A 157 -1.80 8.61 -1.56
CA GLY A 157 -2.06 10.04 -1.68
C GLY A 157 -0.85 10.84 -2.16
N CYS A 158 0.37 10.34 -1.95
CA CYS A 158 1.61 10.94 -2.45
C CYS A 158 2.09 10.36 -3.78
N THR A 159 1.59 9.21 -4.21
CA THR A 159 1.81 8.66 -5.57
C THR A 159 0.68 8.96 -6.56
N ALA A 160 -0.36 9.68 -6.13
CA ALA A 160 -1.46 10.10 -6.99
C ALA A 160 -1.00 11.04 -8.13
N ARG A 161 -1.77 11.11 -9.21
CA ARG A 161 -1.44 11.95 -10.39
C ARG A 161 -1.22 13.41 -9.97
N GLY A 162 -0.09 14.00 -10.40
CA GLY A 162 0.29 15.38 -10.08
C GLY A 162 0.99 15.58 -8.72
N ARG A 163 1.32 14.51 -8.01
CA ARG A 163 2.11 14.53 -6.76
C ARG A 163 3.61 14.34 -7.02
N PRO A 164 4.49 14.71 -6.06
CA PRO A 164 5.94 14.65 -6.26
C PRO A 164 6.56 13.23 -6.24
N SER A 165 5.79 12.19 -5.85
CA SER A 165 6.27 10.80 -5.82
C SER A 165 5.54 9.90 -6.83
N ARG A 166 6.17 8.76 -7.13
CA ARG A 166 5.56 7.57 -7.76
C ARG A 166 5.95 6.34 -6.92
N LEU A 167 5.41 5.16 -7.19
CA LEU A 167 5.84 3.95 -6.44
C LEU A 167 7.28 3.53 -6.78
N ASP A 168 7.70 3.67 -8.04
CA ASP A 168 9.08 3.46 -8.50
C ASP A 168 10.03 4.63 -8.20
N TYR A 169 9.52 5.69 -7.56
CA TYR A 169 10.20 6.95 -7.27
C TYR A 169 9.55 7.61 -6.05
N PHE A 170 9.62 6.94 -4.90
CA PHE A 170 8.91 7.34 -3.70
C PHE A 170 9.80 8.20 -2.79
N ARG A 171 9.41 9.46 -2.58
CA ARG A 171 10.15 10.44 -1.75
C ARG A 171 9.67 10.53 -0.31
N GLY A 172 8.66 9.74 0.06
CA GLY A 172 8.08 9.81 1.39
C GLY A 172 6.92 10.79 1.52
N GLY A 173 6.36 10.80 2.73
CA GLY A 173 5.29 11.69 3.14
C GLY A 173 4.80 11.36 4.55
N GLU A 174 3.92 12.21 5.04
CA GLU A 174 3.34 12.12 6.38
C GLU A 174 1.88 12.57 6.37
N ILE A 175 1.08 11.93 7.22
CA ILE A 175 -0.28 12.36 7.53
C ILE A 175 -0.45 12.33 9.05
N GLN A 176 -1.02 13.40 9.60
CA GLN A 176 -1.35 13.44 11.02
C GLN A 176 -2.85 13.17 11.18
N ASP A 177 -3.25 12.48 12.25
CA ASP A 177 -4.66 12.23 12.57
C ASP A 177 -5.24 13.33 13.48
N LEU A 178 -6.57 13.31 13.69
CA LEU A 178 -7.21 14.22 14.65
C LEU A 178 -6.75 14.05 16.11
N SER A 179 -6.09 12.94 16.46
CA SER A 179 -5.49 12.77 17.78
C SER A 179 -4.12 13.48 17.90
N GLY A 180 -3.56 13.96 16.78
CA GLY A 180 -2.26 14.61 16.72
C GLY A 180 -1.09 13.63 16.60
N TRP A 181 -1.34 12.36 16.25
CA TRP A 181 -0.30 11.39 15.92
C TRP A 181 0.02 11.46 14.42
N THR A 182 1.31 11.46 14.08
CA THR A 182 1.81 11.52 12.70
C THR A 182 2.23 10.14 12.23
N TYR A 183 1.61 9.65 11.16
CA TYR A 183 1.96 8.43 10.43
C TYR A 183 2.83 8.83 9.24
N ALA A 184 4.04 8.30 9.15
CA ALA A 184 5.01 8.78 8.18
C ALA A 184 5.85 7.66 7.55
N VAL A 185 6.24 7.92 6.30
CA VAL A 185 7.21 7.11 5.55
C VAL A 185 8.30 8.06 5.06
N LEU A 186 9.50 7.97 5.63
CA LEU A 186 10.56 8.98 5.49
C LEU A 186 11.97 8.38 5.59
N CYS A 187 13.01 9.14 5.23
CA CYS A 187 14.39 8.81 5.57
C CYS A 187 14.93 9.81 6.62
N GLU A 188 15.26 9.34 7.82
CA GLU A 188 15.71 10.20 8.92
C GLU A 188 17.21 10.48 8.94
N GLU A 189 17.98 9.84 8.06
CA GLU A 189 19.43 9.99 8.03
C GLU A 189 19.83 11.38 7.51
N ARG A 190 20.84 12.01 8.11
CA ARG A 190 21.25 13.39 7.76
C ARG A 190 21.52 13.60 6.27
N TYR A 191 21.98 12.58 5.56
CA TYR A 191 22.29 12.64 4.12
C TYR A 191 21.04 12.57 3.21
N CYS A 192 19.85 12.30 3.74
CA CYS A 192 18.60 12.30 2.99
C CYS A 192 18.00 13.71 2.79
N TRP A 193 18.29 14.65 3.68
CA TRP A 193 17.70 15.99 3.69
C TRP A 193 18.51 16.99 2.86
N VAL A 194 17.86 18.06 2.38
CA VAL A 194 18.50 19.22 1.71
C VAL A 194 19.35 20.04 2.68
#